data_AF-A0A7W6F8A0-F1
#
_entry.id   AF-A0A7W6F8A0-F1
#
_cell.length_a   1.000
_cell.length_b   1.000
_cell.length_c   1.000
_cell.angle_alpha   90.00
_cell.angle_beta   90.00
_cell.angle_gamma   90.00
#
_symmetry.space_group_name_H-M   'P 1'
#
loop_
_entity.id
_entity.type
_entity.pdbx_description
1 polymer ?
#
loop_
_entity_poly.entity_id
_entity_poly.type
_entity_poly.pdbx_seq_one_letter_code
_entity_poly.pdbx_strand_id
1 'polypeptide(L)' 'MMAAARTPSQSDGSALHREVADLWAKERDSYEIAKTLAARGYRNHHGKPVTEADVYRILSWQQTWRHAGKAAGGRGDA' A
#
# COMPACT_ATOMS: atom_id res chain seq x y z
N MET A 1 -10.66 -32.73 -17.67
CA MET A 1 -10.07 -31.39 -17.86
C MET A 1 -9.85 -30.79 -16.47
N MET A 2 -8.65 -30.93 -15.92
CA MET A 2 -8.36 -30.64 -14.50
C MET A 2 -7.81 -29.23 -14.28
N ALA A 3 -8.20 -28.67 -13.14
CA ALA A 3 -7.97 -27.34 -12.58
C ALA A 3 -6.66 -26.65 -12.97
N ALA A 4 -6.77 -25.42 -13.48
CA ALA A 4 -5.68 -24.46 -13.45
C ALA A 4 -5.31 -24.19 -11.99
N ALA A 5 -4.15 -24.67 -11.56
CA ALA A 5 -3.49 -24.18 -10.36
C ALA A 5 -3.46 -22.65 -10.48
N ARG A 6 -4.15 -21.96 -9.58
CA ARG A 6 -4.12 -20.50 -9.50
C ARG A 6 -2.69 -20.14 -9.14
N THR A 7 -1.89 -19.81 -10.16
CA THR A 7 -0.59 -19.17 -10.03
C THR A 7 -0.75 -18.06 -8.99
N PRO A 8 0.01 -18.04 -7.88
CA PRO A 8 0.02 -16.90 -6.99
C PRO A 8 0.72 -15.75 -7.72
N SER A 9 -0.04 -15.04 -8.57
CA SER A 9 0.48 -13.96 -9.43
C SER A 9 -0.09 -12.58 -9.08
N GLN A 10 -0.62 -12.40 -7.87
CA GLN A 10 -0.80 -11.08 -7.28
C GLN A 10 0.24 -10.87 -6.19
N SER A 11 1.44 -10.51 -6.62
CA SER A 11 2.60 -10.19 -5.80
C SER A 11 2.32 -9.05 -4.82
N ASP A 12 2.46 -9.35 -3.53
CA ASP A 12 2.93 -8.58 -2.35
C ASP A 12 2.59 -7.09 -2.12
N GLY A 13 2.17 -6.31 -3.11
CA GLY A 13 1.89 -4.88 -2.97
C GLY A 13 0.66 -4.59 -2.10
N SER A 14 -0.38 -5.43 -2.18
CA SER A 14 -1.60 -5.27 -1.38
C SER A 14 -1.37 -5.54 0.11
N ALA A 15 -0.49 -6.49 0.45
CA ALA A 15 -0.12 -6.83 1.82
C ALA A 15 0.70 -5.69 2.46
N LEU A 16 1.69 -5.16 1.75
CA LEU A 16 2.47 -4.01 2.21
C LEU A 16 1.58 -2.78 2.41
N HIS A 17 0.69 -2.47 1.46
CA HIS A 17 -0.24 -1.34 1.58
C HIS A 17 -1.19 -1.47 2.77
N ARG A 18 -1.71 -2.68 3.03
CA ARG A 18 -2.59 -2.94 4.16
C ARG A 18 -1.86 -2.77 5.49
N GLU A 19 -0.64 -3.31 5.59
CA GLU A 19 0.15 -3.19 6.81
C GLU A 19 0.56 -1.74 7.09
N VAL A 20 0.94 -0.97 6.05
CA VAL A 20 1.18 0.47 6.19
C VAL A 20 -0.07 1.19 6.71
N ALA A 21 -1.25 0.87 6.18
CA ALA A 21 -2.51 1.48 6.62
C ALA A 21 -2.83 1.15 8.09
N ASP A 22 -2.67 -0.11 8.49
CA ASP A 22 -2.95 -0.58 9.85
C ASP A 22 -1.96 0.01 10.87
N LEU A 23 -0.70 0.20 10.50
CA LEU A 23 0.28 0.85 11.35
C LEU A 23 0.06 2.37 11.43
N TRP A 24 -0.35 3.01 10.33
CA TRP A 24 -0.72 4.42 10.30
C TRP A 24 -1.96 4.72 11.14
N ALA A 25 -2.97 3.85 11.09
CA ALA A 25 -4.18 3.97 11.91
C ALA A 25 -3.90 3.90 13.42
N LYS A 26 -2.75 3.36 13.83
CA LYS A 26 -2.28 3.32 15.21
C LYS A 26 -1.43 4.55 15.59
N GLU A 27 -1.55 5.64 14.84
CA GLU A 27 -0.86 6.93 15.04
C GLU A 27 0.67 6.83 15.05
N ARG A 28 1.25 5.87 14.31
CA ARG A 28 2.70 5.78 14.12
C ARG A 28 3.16 6.72 13.00
N ASP A 29 4.31 7.36 13.21
CA ASP A 29 4.97 8.14 12.18
C ASP A 29 5.54 7.26 11.06
N SER A 30 5.81 7.86 9.90
CA SER A 30 6.30 7.16 8.69
C SER A 30 7.63 6.43 8.91
N TYR A 31 8.51 6.95 9.77
CA TYR A 31 9.80 6.36 10.07
C TYR A 31 9.64 5.09 10.94
N GLU A 32 8.84 5.14 12.00
CA GLU A 32 8.55 3.96 12.84
C GLU A 32 7.80 2.87 12.08
N ILE A 33 6.93 3.24 11.13
CA ILE A 33 6.28 2.30 10.21
C ILE A 33 7.32 1.60 9.33
N ALA A 34 8.21 2.36 8.67
CA ALA A 34 9.25 1.78 7.81
C ALA A 34 10.18 0.84 8.58
N LYS A 35 10.60 1.24 9.79
CA LYS A 35 11.42 0.41 10.68
C LYS A 35 10.73 -0.88 11.07
N THR A 36 9.43 -0.82 11.40
CA THR A 36 8.62 -1.99 11.74
C THR A 36 8.49 -2.95 10.54
N LEU A 37 8.26 -2.40 9.35
CA LEU A 37 8.13 -3.18 8.11
C LEU A 37 9.46 -3.84 7.72
N ALA A 38 10.56 -3.11 7.81
CA ALA A 38 11.90 -3.64 7.56
C ALA A 38 12.25 -4.77 8.55
N ALA A 39 11.95 -4.60 9.84
CA ALA A 39 12.17 -5.64 10.86
C ALA A 39 11.35 -6.92 10.61
N ARG A 40 10.17 -6.78 10.01
CA ARG A 40 9.30 -7.90 9.60
C ARG A 40 9.69 -8.52 8.26
N GLY A 41 10.71 -7.99 7.59
CA GLY A 41 11.23 -8.51 6.32
C GLY A 41 10.47 -8.05 5.07
N TYR A 42 9.60 -7.04 5.19
CA TYR A 42 8.93 -6.47 4.01
C TYR A 42 9.95 -5.80 3.09
N ARG A 43 9.74 -5.99 1.79
CA ARG A 43 10.54 -5.41 0.73
C ARG A 43 9.67 -4.57 -0.19
N ASN A 44 10.24 -3.52 -0.76
CA ASN A 44 9.59 -2.73 -1.79
C ASN A 44 9.58 -3.48 -3.13
N HIS A 45 8.92 -2.90 -4.13
CA HIS A 45 8.82 -3.45 -5.48
C HIS A 45 10.16 -3.64 -6.22
N HIS A 46 11.26 -3.08 -5.70
CA HIS A 46 12.62 -3.31 -6.20
C HIS A 46 13.36 -4.41 -5.43
N GLY A 47 12.70 -5.10 -4.49
CA GLY A 47 13.31 -6.15 -3.66
C GLY A 47 14.22 -5.63 -2.55
N LYS A 48 14.26 -4.31 -2.31
CA LYS A 48 15.02 -3.67 -1.24
C LYS A 48 14.17 -3.55 0.04
N PRO A 49 14.76 -3.42 1.23
CA PRO A 49 14.01 -3.12 2.45
C PRO A 49 13.14 -1.87 2.28
N VAL A 50 11.93 -1.91 2.84
CA VAL A 50 11.00 -0.76 2.82
C VAL A 50 11.63 0.43 3.55
N THR A 51 11.62 1.59 2.90
CA THR A 51 12.14 2.84 3.45
C THR A 51 11.00 3.78 3.85
N GLU A 52 11.33 4.84 4.60
CA GLU A 52 10.37 5.90 4.92
C GLU A 52 9.76 6.53 3.66
N ALA A 53 10.56 6.75 2.62
CA ALA A 53 10.09 7.30 1.35
C ALA A 53 9.05 6.38 0.67
N ASP A 54 9.22 5.06 0.78
CA ASP A 54 8.25 4.08 0.27
C ASP A 54 6.92 4.18 1.05
N VAL A 55 6.99 4.27 2.39
CA VAL A 55 5.81 4.46 3.25
C VAL A 55 5.08 5.75 2.89
N TYR A 56 5.82 6.85 2.73
CA TYR A 56 5.26 8.16 2.37
C TYR A 56 4.56 8.12 1.01
N ARG A 57 5.16 7.42 0.04
CA ARG A 57 4.56 7.21 -1.29
C ARG A 57 3.27 6.39 -1.22
N ILE A 58 3.19 5.39 -0.35
CA ILE A 58 1.99 4.58 -0.14
C ILE A 58 0.88 5.41 0.51
N LEU A 59 1.23 6.18 1.55
CA LEU A 59 0.29 7.06 2.26
C LEU A 59 -0.21 8.21 1.38
N SER A 60 0.65 8.81 0.56
CA SER A 60 0.25 9.88 -0.36
C SER A 60 -0.68 9.38 -1.46
N TRP A 61 -0.46 8.15 -1.96
CA TRP A 61 -1.41 7.47 -2.83
C TRP A 61 -2.76 7.28 -2.13
N GLN A 62 -2.81 6.77 -0.89
CA GLN A 62 -4.07 6.62 -0.15
C GLN A 62 -4.82 7.94 0.05
N GLN A 63 -4.13 9.03 0.39
CA GLN A 63 -4.74 10.35 0.50
C GLN A 63 -5.30 10.83 -0.84
N THR A 64 -4.55 10.60 -1.93
CA THR A 64 -4.99 10.97 -3.28
C THR A 64 -6.29 10.24 -3.64
N TRP A 65 -6.46 8.96 -3.30
CA TRP A 65 -7.71 8.23 -3.52
C TRP A 65 -8.86 8.71 -2.62
N ARG A 66 -8.61 9.11 -1.36
CA ARG A 66 -9.63 9.72 -0.49
C ARG A 66 -10.18 11.04 -1.05
N HIS A 67 -9.33 11.84 -1.71
CA HIS A 67 -9.77 13.07 -2.38
C HIS A 67 -10.30 12.85 -3.79
N ALA A 68 -9.78 11.86 -4.53
CA ALA A 68 -10.27 11.51 -5.86
C ALA A 68 -11.69 10.93 -5.83
N GLY A 69 -12.07 10.22 -4.76
CA GLY A 69 -13.47 9.83 -4.52
C GLY A 69 -14.42 11.02 -4.30
N LYS A 70 -13.88 12.21 -3.95
CA LYS A 70 -14.65 13.46 -3.86
C LYS A 70 -14.67 14.24 -5.18
N ALA A 71 -13.67 14.03 -6.06
CA ALA A 71 -13.60 14.64 -7.40
C ALA A 71 -14.31 13.82 -8.49
N ALA A 72 -14.45 12.50 -8.31
CA ALA A 72 -15.12 11.61 -9.26
C ALA A 72 -16.66 11.56 -9.11
N GLY A 73 -17.25 12.41 -8.27
CA GLY A 73 -18.69 12.65 -8.22
C GLY A 73 -19.18 13.80 -9.13
N GLY A 74 -18.27 14.43 -9.89
CA GLY A 74 -18.55 15.58 -10.75
C GLY A 74 -18.43 15.31 -12.25
N ARG A 75 -18.55 14.04 -12.68
CA ARG A 75 -18.62 13.68 -14.11
C ARG A 75 -19.80 12.74 -14.35
N GLY A 76 -20.99 13.32 -14.20
CA GLY A 76 -22.24 12.77 -14.72
C GLY A 76 -23.01 13.89 -15.38
N ASP A 77 -23.00 13.89 -16.71
CA ASP A 77 -24.01 14.43 -17.64
C ASP A 77 -24.55 15.86 -17.40
N ALA A 78 -24.05 16.79 -18.20
CA ALA A 78 -24.77 17.99 -18.65
C ALA A 78 -24.26 18.39 -20.04
#